data_AF-A0A496RV98-F1
#
_entry.id   AF-A0A496RV98-F1
#
_cell.length_a   1.000
_cell.length_b   1.000
_cell.length_c   1.000
_cell.angle_alpha   90.00
_cell.angle_beta   90.00
_cell.angle_gamma   90.00
#
_symmetry.space_group_name_H-M   'P 1'
#
loop_
_entity.id
_entity.type
_entity.pdbx_description
1 polymer ?
#
loop_
_entity_poly.entity_id
_entity_poly.type
_entity_poly.pdbx_seq_one_letter_code
_entity_poly.pdbx_strand_id
1 'polypeptide(L)'
;MDRHYQGLKKYKGVQFYESKSRHYNGKPDRCYYIRYKNALGKTVRKKIGWASEGITPAYAFQIRAERLRGIRLGDEVIPIQKKKKELVSFSEFMEQKYLPFCKENKALKSYKRECQLYYKWIKPAIRR
;
A
#
# COMPACT_ATOMS: atom_id res chain seq x y z
N MET A 1 -13.91 10.33 -13.24
CA MET A 1 -14.19 9.52 -14.44
C MET A 1 -13.78 8.08 -14.17
N ASP A 2 -14.75 7.19 -14.00
CA ASP A 2 -14.47 5.77 -13.80
C ASP A 2 -13.94 5.13 -15.08
N ARG A 3 -12.78 4.48 -14.96
CA ARG A 3 -12.17 3.71 -16.04
C ARG A 3 -12.65 2.28 -15.92
N HIS A 4 -13.28 1.77 -16.97
CA HIS A 4 -13.74 0.39 -17.00
C HIS A 4 -12.56 -0.54 -17.35
N TYR A 5 -12.04 -1.26 -16.36
CA TYR A 5 -10.91 -2.17 -16.54
C TYR A 5 -11.38 -3.58 -16.91
N GLN A 6 -10.92 -4.08 -18.04
CA GLN A 6 -11.13 -5.46 -18.49
C GLN A 6 -9.90 -6.31 -18.20
N GLY A 7 -10.08 -7.50 -17.65
CA GLY A 7 -8.99 -8.45 -17.39
C GLY A 7 -8.71 -9.36 -18.60
N LEU A 8 -7.44 -9.72 -18.84
CA LEU A 8 -7.10 -10.69 -19.87
C LEU A 8 -6.95 -12.10 -19.29
N LYS A 9 -7.73 -13.07 -19.80
CA LYS A 9 -7.67 -14.48 -19.35
C LYS A 9 -6.27 -15.08 -19.53
N LYS A 10 -5.63 -14.86 -20.69
CA LYS A 10 -4.29 -15.39 -20.99
C LYS A 10 -3.19 -14.82 -20.09
N TYR A 11 -3.35 -13.57 -19.64
CA TYR A 11 -2.32 -12.86 -18.87
C TYR A 11 -2.88 -12.50 -17.49
N LYS A 12 -2.86 -13.46 -16.57
CA LYS A 12 -3.46 -13.33 -15.24
C LYS A 12 -2.92 -12.11 -14.50
N GLY A 13 -3.83 -11.23 -14.09
CA GLY A 13 -3.51 -10.00 -13.37
C GLY A 13 -3.08 -8.84 -14.26
N VAL A 14 -3.10 -8.99 -15.59
CA VAL A 14 -3.05 -7.86 -16.53
C VAL A 14 -4.47 -7.42 -16.82
N GLN A 15 -4.69 -6.11 -16.77
CA GLN A 15 -5.95 -5.46 -17.08
C GLN A 15 -5.69 -4.34 -18.08
N PHE A 16 -6.70 -3.94 -18.85
CA PHE A 16 -6.64 -2.76 -19.68
C PHE A 16 -7.94 -1.98 -19.64
N TYR A 17 -7.89 -0.71 -20.03
CA TYR A 17 -9.07 0.05 -20.41
C TYR A 17 -8.83 0.69 -21.78
N GLU A 18 -9.91 0.96 -22.50
CA GLU A 18 -9.88 1.67 -23.79
C GLU A 18 -10.07 3.18 -23.56
N SER A 19 -9.25 3.99 -24.23
CA SER A 19 -9.32 5.45 -24.13
C SER A 19 -10.60 5.97 -24.76
N LYS A 20 -11.15 7.07 -24.21
CA LYS A 20 -12.24 7.80 -24.86
C LYS A 20 -11.75 8.79 -25.92
N SER A 21 -10.50 9.25 -25.80
CA SER A 21 -9.94 10.31 -26.66
C SER A 21 -8.75 9.83 -27.51
N ARG A 22 -7.93 8.92 -26.98
CA ARG A 22 -6.73 8.43 -27.67
C ARG A 22 -7.09 7.27 -28.61
N HIS A 23 -6.59 7.33 -29.83
CA HIS A 23 -6.78 6.29 -30.84
C HIS A 23 -5.43 5.78 -31.33
N TYR A 24 -5.39 4.51 -31.70
CA TYR A 24 -4.21 3.85 -32.24
C TYR A 24 -4.68 2.76 -33.23
N ASN A 25 -4.12 2.74 -34.43
CA ASN A 25 -4.51 1.83 -35.52
C ASN A 25 -6.03 1.80 -35.78
N GLY A 26 -6.65 2.99 -35.86
CA GLY A 26 -8.07 3.15 -36.17
C GLY A 26 -9.04 2.70 -35.07
N LYS A 27 -8.53 2.32 -33.89
CA LYS A 27 -9.33 1.88 -32.75
C LYS A 27 -8.98 2.70 -31.50
N PRO A 28 -9.87 2.76 -30.49
CA PRO A 28 -9.52 3.31 -29.18
C PRO A 28 -8.25 2.68 -28.62
N ASP A 29 -7.31 3.51 -28.18
CA ASP A 29 -6.03 3.03 -27.65
C ASP A 29 -6.22 2.33 -26.31
N ARG A 30 -5.45 1.27 -26.06
CA ARG A 30 -5.54 0.44 -24.85
C ARG A 30 -4.44 0.78 -23.87
N CYS A 31 -4.82 1.02 -22.62
CA CYS A 31 -3.88 1.31 -21.55
C CYS A 31 -3.76 0.10 -20.62
N TYR A 32 -2.58 -0.51 -20.56
CA TYR A 32 -2.32 -1.71 -19.77
C TYR A 32 -1.92 -1.39 -18.32
N TYR A 33 -2.48 -2.17 -17.40
CA TYR A 33 -2.22 -2.12 -15.97
C TYR A 33 -1.92 -3.53 -15.47
N ILE A 34 -1.09 -3.60 -14.44
CA ILE A 34 -0.88 -4.83 -13.67
C ILE A 34 -1.58 -4.71 -12.32
N ARG A 35 -2.15 -5.82 -11.86
CA ARG A 35 -2.75 -5.98 -10.54
C ARG A 35 -1.97 -7.03 -9.75
N TYR A 36 -1.47 -6.66 -8.59
CA TYR A 36 -0.72 -7.55 -7.70
C TYR A 36 -0.93 -7.18 -6.23
N LYS A 37 -0.53 -8.07 -5.32
CA LYS A 37 -0.45 -7.80 -3.89
C LYS A 37 0.95 -7.31 -3.60
N ASN A 38 1.10 -6.15 -2.94
CA ASN A 38 2.41 -5.68 -2.51
C ASN A 38 2.93 -6.49 -1.30
N ALA A 39 4.15 -6.21 -0.83
CA ALA A 39 4.73 -6.82 0.36
C ALA A 39 3.87 -6.69 1.63
N LEU A 40 2.92 -5.75 1.64
CA LEU A 40 2.03 -5.44 2.77
C LEU A 40 0.65 -6.11 2.63
N GLY A 41 0.47 -7.02 1.66
CA GLY A 41 -0.80 -7.70 1.41
C GLY A 41 -1.90 -6.81 0.81
N LYS A 42 -1.60 -5.56 0.45
CA LYS A 42 -2.54 -4.63 -0.17
C LYS A 42 -2.58 -4.84 -1.68
N THR A 43 -3.78 -4.81 -2.26
CA THR A 43 -3.96 -4.94 -3.70
C THR A 43 -3.59 -3.61 -4.36
N VAL A 44 -2.62 -3.64 -5.27
CA VAL A 44 -2.15 -2.49 -6.02
C VAL A 44 -2.45 -2.70 -7.51
N ARG A 45 -2.90 -1.64 -8.17
CA ARG A 45 -3.05 -1.56 -9.62
C ARG A 45 -2.07 -0.50 -10.15
N LYS A 46 -1.14 -0.89 -11.02
CA LYS A 46 -0.09 0.00 -11.54
C LYS A 46 -0.18 0.11 -13.06
N LYS A 47 -0.16 1.33 -13.58
CA LYS A 47 -0.13 1.60 -15.02
C LYS A 47 1.23 1.14 -15.57
N ILE A 48 1.21 0.38 -16.66
CA ILE A 48 2.41 0.02 -17.42
C ILE A 48 2.59 0.99 -18.58
N GLY A 49 1.52 1.26 -19.34
CA GLY A 49 1.54 2.22 -20.44
C GLY A 49 0.53 1.89 -21.52
N TRP A 50 0.65 2.57 -22.65
CA TRP A 50 -0.31 2.49 -23.76
C TRP A 50 0.16 1.55 -24.88
N ALA A 51 -0.79 0.95 -25.61
CA ALA A 51 -0.47 0.12 -26.77
C ALA A 51 0.24 0.92 -27.86
N SER A 52 -0.15 2.19 -28.05
CA SER A 52 0.54 3.13 -28.95
C SER A 52 2.00 3.46 -28.54
N GLU A 53 2.37 3.20 -27.30
CA GLU A 53 3.76 3.34 -26.79
C GLU A 53 4.53 2.01 -26.90
N GLY A 54 4.01 1.03 -27.64
CA GLY A 54 4.62 -0.29 -27.81
C GLY A 54 4.37 -1.25 -26.65
N ILE A 55 3.51 -0.89 -25.68
CA ILE A 55 3.21 -1.76 -24.55
C ILE A 55 2.26 -2.88 -24.98
N THR A 56 2.71 -4.11 -24.81
CA THR A 56 1.91 -5.31 -25.09
C THR A 56 1.39 -5.96 -23.80
N PRO A 57 0.32 -6.76 -23.87
CA PRO A 57 -0.14 -7.53 -22.71
C PRO A 57 0.92 -8.50 -22.17
N ALA A 58 1.72 -9.10 -23.06
CA ALA A 58 2.80 -10.02 -22.69
C ALA A 58 3.89 -9.28 -21.92
N TYR A 59 4.29 -8.10 -22.38
CA TYR A 59 5.27 -7.26 -21.69
C TYR A 59 4.75 -6.84 -20.30
N ALA A 60 3.51 -6.38 -20.19
CA ALA A 60 2.89 -6.06 -18.90
C ALA A 60 2.86 -7.28 -17.96
N PHE A 61 2.62 -8.48 -18.49
CA PHE A 61 2.65 -9.72 -17.72
C PHE A 61 4.05 -10.04 -17.19
N GLN A 62 5.09 -9.84 -18.01
CA GLN A 62 6.49 -10.00 -17.59
C GLN A 62 6.86 -9.02 -16.47
N ILE A 63 6.53 -7.73 -16.61
CA ILE A 63 6.75 -6.73 -15.55
C ILE A 63 6.04 -7.12 -14.25
N ARG A 64 4.83 -7.69 -14.34
CA ARG A 64 4.13 -8.23 -13.17
C ARG A 64 4.90 -9.39 -12.53
N ALA A 65 5.45 -10.31 -13.32
CA ALA A 65 6.22 -11.44 -12.83
C ALA A 65 7.51 -10.99 -12.13
N GLU A 66 8.23 -10.03 -12.72
CA GLU A 66 9.41 -9.39 -12.11
C GLU A 66 9.07 -8.73 -10.78
N ARG A 67 7.96 -7.97 -10.73
CA ARG A 67 7.50 -7.34 -9.49
C ARG A 67 7.18 -8.37 -8.41
N LEU A 68 6.45 -9.44 -8.75
CA LEU A 68 6.15 -10.52 -7.82
C LEU A 68 7.41 -11.26 -7.34
N ARG A 69 8.42 -11.44 -8.20
CA ARG A 69 9.72 -11.98 -7.80
C ARG A 69 10.39 -11.08 -6.76
N GLY A 70 10.47 -9.78 -7.02
CA GLY A 70 11.03 -8.82 -6.06
C GLY A 70 10.33 -8.81 -4.70
N ILE A 71 9.01 -9.00 -4.66
CA ILE A 71 8.27 -9.14 -3.39
C ILE A 71 8.69 -10.40 -2.64
N ARG A 72 8.79 -11.53 -3.34
CA ARG A 72 9.10 -12.83 -2.74
C ARG A 72 10.53 -12.88 -2.19
N LEU A 73 11.47 -12.26 -2.89
CA LEU A 73 12.88 -12.20 -2.48
C LEU A 73 13.16 -11.12 -1.43
N GLY A 74 12.20 -10.22 -1.17
CA GLY A 74 12.38 -9.11 -0.22
C GLY A 74 13.04 -7.86 -0.82
N ASP A 75 13.33 -7.85 -2.11
CA ASP A 75 13.97 -6.75 -2.85
C ASP A 75 13.03 -5.56 -3.12
N GLU A 76 11.73 -5.70 -2.86
CA GLU A 76 10.81 -4.56 -3.01
C GLU A 76 11.10 -3.47 -1.99
N VAL A 77 11.72 -2.39 -2.45
CA VAL A 77 11.85 -1.13 -1.69
C VAL A 77 10.45 -0.60 -1.34
N ILE A 78 10.02 -0.84 -0.11
CA ILE A 78 8.84 -0.18 0.47
C ILE A 78 9.25 1.28 0.70
N PRO A 79 8.54 2.28 0.13
CA PRO A 79 8.83 3.67 0.41
C PRO A 79 8.87 3.90 1.92
N ILE A 80 9.93 4.55 2.43
CA ILE A 80 10.17 4.75 3.88
C ILE A 80 8.92 5.33 4.57
N GLN A 81 8.21 6.23 3.90
CA GLN A 81 6.96 6.83 4.38
C GLN A 81 5.84 5.80 4.65
N LYS A 82 5.73 4.75 3.84
CA LYS A 82 4.74 3.68 4.06
C LYS A 82 5.15 2.75 5.20
N LYS A 83 6.44 2.46 5.35
CA LYS A 83 6.97 1.69 6.49
C LYS A 83 6.73 2.42 7.82
N LYS A 84 6.96 3.75 7.86
CA LYS A 84 6.65 4.59 9.03
C LYS A 84 5.15 4.62 9.38
N LYS A 85 4.27 4.63 8.37
CA LYS A 85 2.81 4.64 8.58
C LYS A 85 2.26 3.32 9.15
N GLU A 86 2.98 2.21 8.99
CA GLU A 86 2.56 0.90 9.48
C GLU A 86 3.24 0.48 10.79
N LEU A 87 4.32 1.17 11.18
CA LEU A 87 4.86 1.07 12.53
C LEU A 87 3.96 1.89 13.46
N VAL A 88 3.22 1.21 14.34
CA VAL A 88 2.49 1.88 15.43
C VAL A 88 3.51 2.71 16.22
N SER A 89 3.29 4.02 16.30
CA SER A 89 4.19 4.87 17.08
C SER A 89 4.09 4.49 18.56
N PHE A 90 5.16 4.70 19.33
CA PHE A 90 5.11 4.45 20.77
C PHE A 90 3.94 5.18 21.44
N SER A 91 3.69 6.43 21.05
CA SER A 91 2.56 7.23 21.56
C SER A 91 1.21 6.59 21.25
N GLU A 92 1.05 6.06 20.04
CA GLU A 92 -0.20 5.46 19.60
C GLU A 92 -0.46 4.12 20.31
N PHE A 93 0.58 3.29 20.48
CA PHE A 93 0.49 2.09 21.31
C PHE A 93 0.16 2.42 22.77
N MET A 94 0.84 3.41 23.35
CA MET A 94 0.67 3.78 24.75
C MET A 94 -0.77 4.24 25.02
N GLU A 95 -1.32 5.10 24.17
CA GLU A 95 -2.65 5.68 24.32
C GLU A 95 -3.78 4.72 23.96
N GLN A 96 -3.63 3.91 22.90
CA GLN A 96 -4.71 3.04 22.41
C GLN A 96 -4.73 1.64 23.04
N LYS A 97 -3.59 1.15 23.55
CA LYS A 97 -3.47 -0.21 24.08
C LYS A 97 -3.09 -0.23 25.55
N TYR A 98 -1.93 0.35 25.89
CA TYR A 98 -1.34 0.17 27.21
C TYR A 98 -2.09 0.91 28.33
N LEU A 99 -2.43 2.19 28.14
CA LEU A 99 -3.15 2.97 29.17
C LEU A 99 -4.57 2.43 29.43
N PRO A 100 -5.38 2.06 28.41
CA PRO A 100 -6.66 1.36 28.62
C PRO A 100 -6.49 0.06 29.41
N PHE A 101 -5.53 -0.79 29.03
CA PHE A 101 -5.23 -2.01 29.78
C PHE A 101 -4.89 -1.72 31.24
N CYS A 102 -4.06 -0.70 31.51
CA CYS A 102 -3.71 -0.32 32.88
C CYS A 102 -4.92 0.20 33.67
N LYS A 103 -5.84 0.92 33.02
CA LYS A 103 -7.07 1.40 33.66
C LYS A 103 -7.95 0.25 34.14
N GLU A 104 -8.00 -0.84 33.39
CA GLU A 104 -8.82 -2.02 33.69
C GLU A 104 -8.12 -2.99 34.65
N ASN A 105 -6.79 -3.12 34.58
CA ASN A 105 -6.06 -4.20 35.24
C ASN A 105 -5.18 -3.75 36.43
N LYS A 106 -4.99 -2.44 36.65
CA LYS A 106 -4.15 -1.92 37.74
C LYS A 106 -4.96 -1.09 38.74
N ALA A 107 -4.45 -1.00 39.97
CA ALA A 107 -5.00 -0.12 40.98
C ALA A 107 -5.05 1.34 40.50
N LEU A 108 -6.11 2.06 40.87
CA LEU A 108 -6.39 3.42 40.36
C LEU A 108 -5.22 4.39 40.58
N LYS A 109 -4.52 4.30 41.73
CA LYS A 109 -3.34 5.12 42.03
C LYS A 109 -2.18 4.85 41.07
N SER A 110 -1.92 3.57 40.76
CA SER A 110 -0.85 3.17 39.82
C SER A 110 -1.15 3.61 38.40
N TYR A 111 -2.39 3.40 37.92
CA TYR A 111 -2.84 3.90 36.61
C TYR A 111 -2.68 5.42 36.49
N LYS A 112 -3.16 6.19 37.49
CA LYS A 112 -3.03 7.67 37.49
C LYS A 112 -1.56 8.10 37.42
N ARG A 113 -0.67 7.43 38.14
CA ARG A 113 0.78 7.71 38.12
C ARG A 113 1.38 7.47 36.74
N GLU A 114 1.06 6.34 36.10
CA GLU A 114 1.55 6.00 34.76
C GLU A 114 1.05 6.97 33.69
N CYS A 115 -0.24 7.34 33.72
CA CYS A 115 -0.77 8.41 32.87
C CYS A 115 0.02 9.71 33.03
N GLN A 116 0.25 10.12 34.28
CA GLN A 116 0.95 11.37 34.56
C GLN A 116 2.39 11.35 34.06
N LEU A 117 3.12 10.24 34.26
CA LEU A 117 4.49 10.08 33.76
C LEU A 117 4.54 10.12 32.23
N TYR A 118 3.61 9.43 31.57
CA TYR A 118 3.52 9.41 30.13
C TYR A 118 3.24 10.81 29.55
N TYR A 119 2.18 11.48 29.99
CA TYR A 119 1.80 12.79 29.44
C TYR A 119 2.79 13.90 29.79
N LYS A 120 3.40 13.86 30.97
CA LYS A 120 4.30 14.93 31.44
C LYS A 120 5.73 14.79 30.92
N TRP A 121 6.26 13.57 30.82
CA TRP A 121 7.69 13.37 30.55
C TRP A 121 7.95 12.64 29.24
N ILE A 122 7.22 11.55 28.97
CA ILE A 122 7.52 10.70 27.83
C ILE A 122 6.95 11.32 26.54
N LYS A 123 5.66 11.63 26.49
CA LYS A 123 4.99 12.15 25.29
C LYS A 123 5.65 13.41 24.70
N PRO A 124 6.09 14.41 25.48
CA PRO A 124 6.82 15.56 24.94
C PRO A 124 8.21 15.20 24.37
N ALA A 125 8.90 14.20 24.93
CA ALA A 125 10.26 13.83 24.52
C ALA A 125 10.32 13.07 23.19
N ILE A 126 9.30 12.26 22.90
CA ILE A 126 9.20 11.45 21.66
C ILE A 126 8.41 12.13 20.54
N ARG A 127 7.73 13.26 20.79
CA ARG A 127 7.09 14.06 19.75
C ARG A 127 8.13 14.90 18.99
N ARG A 128 8.92 14.25 18.12
CA ARG A 128 9.80 14.89 17.14
C ARG A 128 9.30 14.68 15.72
#